data_AF-A0A7Y2GLR5-F1
#
_entry.id   AF-A0A7Y2GLR5-F1
#
_cell.length_a   1.000
_cell.length_b   1.000
_cell.length_c   1.000
_cell.angle_alpha   90.00
_cell.angle_beta   90.00
_cell.angle_gamma   90.00
#
_symmetry.space_group_name_H-M   'P 1'
#
loop_
_entity.id
_entity.type
_entity.pdbx_description
1 polymer ?
#
loop_
_entity_poly.entity_id
_entity_poly.type
_entity_poly.pdbx_seq_one_letter_code
_entity_poly.pdbx_strand_id
1 'polypeptide(L)' 'VGIGTAADRVRELFGAQLEERAHPTKLGATELVFVPRDETDAAFRVVFETDGQAVTTLRAGRLPLITNPVACP' A
#
# COMPACT_ATOMS: atom_id res chain seq x y z
N VAL A 1 -11.95 2.91 -3.96
CA VAL A 1 -11.17 1.76 -3.47
C VAL A 1 -10.87 2.01 -2.01
N GLY A 2 -11.12 1.05 -1.12
CA GLY A 2 -11.00 1.26 0.32
C GLY A 2 -11.04 -0.04 1.11
N ILE A 3 -11.21 0.05 2.42
CA ILE A 3 -11.34 -1.12 3.32
C ILE A 3 -12.51 -2.00 2.83
N GLY A 4 -12.29 -3.32 2.82
CA GLY A 4 -13.23 -4.31 2.29
C GLY A 4 -13.17 -4.52 0.78
N THR A 5 -12.39 -3.74 0.04
CA THR A 5 -12.17 -4.00 -1.40
C THR A 5 -11.29 -5.25 -1.55
N ALA A 6 -11.64 -6.15 -2.49
CA ALA A 6 -10.81 -7.31 -2.80
C ALA A 6 -9.42 -6.88 -3.28
N ALA A 7 -8.37 -7.56 -2.82
CA ALA A 7 -6.99 -7.24 -3.18
C ALA A 7 -6.78 -7.30 -4.71
N ASP A 8 -7.38 -8.27 -5.39
CA ASP A 8 -7.31 -8.40 -6.84
C ASP A 8 -7.95 -7.21 -7.56
N ARG A 9 -9.03 -6.65 -7.00
CA ARG A 9 -9.63 -5.44 -7.57
C ARG A 9 -8.71 -4.23 -7.45
N VAL A 10 -7.93 -4.14 -6.37
CA VAL A 10 -6.90 -3.09 -6.22
C VAL A 10 -5.81 -3.28 -7.28
N ARG A 11 -5.34 -4.53 -7.50
CA ARG A 11 -4.35 -4.87 -8.54
C ARG A 11 -4.84 -4.52 -9.93
N GLU A 12 -6.08 -4.85 -10.27
CA GLU A 12 -6.69 -4.50 -11.57
C GLU A 12 -6.73 -2.99 -11.82
N LEU A 13 -7.06 -2.20 -10.79
CA LEU A 13 -7.28 -0.77 -10.93
C LEU A 13 -5.99 0.02 -11.10
N PHE A 14 -4.93 -0.37 -10.40
CA PHE A 14 -3.69 0.39 -10.37
C PHE A 14 -2.52 -0.29 -11.09
N GLY A 15 -2.61 -1.60 -11.35
CA GLY A 15 -1.67 -2.36 -12.19
C GLY A 15 -0.21 -2.04 -11.90
N ALA A 16 0.51 -1.57 -12.92
CA ALA A 16 1.93 -1.24 -12.85
C ALA A 16 2.28 -0.05 -11.94
N GLN A 17 1.30 0.65 -11.36
CA GLN A 17 1.52 1.68 -10.36
C GLN A 17 1.48 1.12 -8.93
N LEU A 18 1.30 -0.18 -8.75
CA LEU A 18 1.39 -0.85 -7.45
C LEU A 18 2.74 -1.54 -7.29
N GLU A 19 3.36 -1.29 -6.16
CA GLU A 19 4.43 -2.12 -5.62
C GLU A 19 3.82 -3.04 -4.55
N GLU A 20 4.01 -4.34 -4.70
CA GLU A 20 3.53 -5.35 -3.75
C GLU A 20 4.67 -5.80 -2.85
N ARG A 21 4.45 -5.79 -1.54
CA ARG A 21 5.44 -6.25 -0.54
C ARG A 21 4.77 -6.91 0.65
N ALA A 22 5.46 -7.88 1.25
CA ALA A 22 4.98 -8.51 2.48
C ALA A 22 4.90 -7.47 3.62
N HIS A 23 3.87 -7.57 4.47
CA HIS A 23 3.77 -6.72 5.64
C HIS A 23 4.88 -7.05 6.64
N PRO A 24 5.62 -6.05 7.18
CA PRO A 24 6.83 -6.29 7.95
C PRO A 24 6.60 -7.05 9.27
N THR A 25 5.41 -6.92 9.87
CA THR A 25 5.11 -7.47 11.21
C THR A 25 3.88 -8.37 11.27
N LYS A 26 3.09 -8.48 10.20
CA LYS A 26 1.85 -9.25 10.16
C LYS A 26 2.04 -10.39 9.17
N LEU A 27 2.26 -11.60 9.69
CA LEU A 27 2.53 -12.77 8.87
C LEU A 27 1.31 -13.08 7.97
N GLY A 28 1.54 -13.25 6.68
CA GLY A 28 0.49 -13.50 5.68
C GLY A 28 -0.26 -12.25 5.21
N ALA A 29 0.00 -11.07 5.77
CA ALA A 29 -0.53 -9.82 5.26
C ALA A 29 0.38 -9.23 4.18
N THR A 30 -0.23 -8.55 3.21
CA THR A 30 0.47 -7.92 2.08
C THR A 30 0.14 -6.44 2.01
N GLU A 31 1.14 -5.61 1.77
CA GLU A 31 0.99 -4.20 1.44
C GLU A 31 1.01 -4.01 -0.08
N LEU A 32 -0.05 -3.42 -0.62
CA LEU A 32 -0.10 -2.89 -1.98
C LEU A 32 0.15 -1.38 -1.90
N VAL A 33 1.24 -0.90 -2.50
CA VAL A 33 1.67 0.49 -2.40
C VAL A 33 1.50 1.17 -3.74
N PHE A 34 0.58 2.12 -3.82
CA PHE A 34 0.40 2.95 -5.00
C PHE A 34 1.50 4.02 -5.10
N VAL A 35 2.15 4.05 -6.26
CA VAL A 35 3.19 5.00 -6.65
C VAL A 35 2.65 5.90 -7.77
N PRO A 36 2.46 7.21 -7.52
CA PRO A 36 2.11 8.18 -8.55
C PRO A 36 3.18 8.23 -9.63
N ARG A 37 2.76 8.40 -10.90
CA ARG A 37 3.66 8.60 -12.03
C ARG A 37 4.02 10.08 -12.25
N ASP A 38 3.19 10.98 -11.72
CA ASP A 38 3.44 12.41 -11.80
C ASP A 38 4.56 12.81 -10.83
N GLU A 39 5.55 13.55 -11.33
CA GLU A 39 6.68 14.04 -10.54
C GLU A 39 6.23 15.02 -9.44
N THR A 40 5.14 15.75 -9.64
CA THR A 40 4.61 16.67 -8.61
C THR A 40 4.12 15.94 -7.36
N ASP A 41 3.74 14.66 -7.52
CA ASP A 41 3.25 13.79 -6.46
C ASP A 41 4.20 12.61 -6.18
N ALA A 42 5.45 12.68 -6.64
CA ALA A 42 6.43 11.61 -6.47
C ALA A 42 6.66 11.22 -4.99
N ALA A 43 6.38 12.13 -4.06
CA ALA A 43 6.47 11.89 -2.62
C ALA A 43 5.20 11.28 -2.00
N PHE A 44 4.07 11.24 -2.69
CA PHE A 44 2.81 10.72 -2.17
C PHE A 44 2.70 9.21 -2.36
N ARG A 45 2.15 8.49 -1.38
CA ARG A 45 1.85 7.06 -1.46
C ARG A 45 0.48 6.78 -0.87
N VAL A 46 -0.18 5.76 -1.42
CA VAL A 46 -1.33 5.11 -0.78
C VAL A 46 -0.95 3.67 -0.51
N VAL A 47 -1.03 3.25 0.74
CA VAL A 47 -0.72 1.89 1.18
C VAL A 47 -2.01 1.20 1.56
N PHE A 48 -2.31 0.11 0.86
CA PHE A 48 -3.41 -0.79 1.16
C PHE A 48 -2.83 -2.02 1.85
N GLU A 49 -3.12 -2.21 3.12
CA GLU A 49 -2.81 -3.48 3.79
C GLU A 49 -3.94 -4.46 3.50
N THR A 50 -3.59 -5.69 3.18
CA THR A 50 -4.52 -6.77 2.88
C THR A 50 -4.22 -7.98 3.74
N ASP A 51 -5.25 -8.75 4.08
CA ASP A 51 -5.13 -10.07 4.71
C ASP A 51 -4.93 -11.21 3.68
N GLY A 52 -4.62 -10.86 2.43
CA GLY A 52 -4.55 -11.77 1.30
C GLY A 52 -5.85 -11.85 0.50
N GLN A 53 -7.00 -11.44 1.04
CA GLN A 53 -8.27 -11.43 0.32
C GLN A 53 -8.81 -10.02 0.11
N ALA A 54 -8.84 -9.19 1.16
CA ALA A 54 -9.41 -7.86 1.13
C ALA A 54 -8.53 -6.83 1.84
N VAL A 55 -8.72 -5.57 1.50
CA VAL A 55 -8.07 -4.44 2.17
C VAL A 55 -8.61 -4.34 3.59
N THR A 56 -7.72 -4.42 4.58
CA THR A 56 -8.05 -4.30 6.00
C THR A 56 -7.66 -2.94 6.56
N THR A 57 -6.58 -2.34 6.04
CA THR A 57 -6.12 -1.00 6.43
C THR A 57 -5.83 -0.17 5.18
N LEU A 58 -6.14 1.13 5.25
CA LEU A 58 -5.76 2.11 4.23
C LEU A 58 -4.97 3.24 4.88
N ARG A 59 -3.82 3.57 4.32
CA ARG A 59 -3.02 4.74 4.71
C ARG A 59 -2.70 5.55 3.46
N ALA A 60 -2.79 6.87 3.55
CA ALA A 60 -2.38 7.76 2.47
C ALA A 60 -1.57 8.93 3.05
N GLY A 61 -0.49 9.32 2.38
CA GLY A 61 0.38 10.38 2.88
C GLY A 61 1.63 10.58 2.06
N ARG A 62 2.49 11.49 2.52
CA ARG A 62 3.78 11.77 1.90
C ARG A 62 4.90 11.00 2.61
N LEU A 63 5.92 10.61 1.86
CA LEU A 63 7.17 10.06 2.40
C LEU A 63 7.87 11.13 3.27
N PRO A 64 8.56 10.74 4.37
CA PRO A 64 8.72 9.36 4.86
C PRO A 64 7.59 8.89 5.80
N LEU A 65 6.65 9.76 6.17
CA LEU A 65 5.63 9.52 7.20
C LEU A 65 4.71 8.33 6.91
N ILE A 66 4.57 7.96 5.64
CA ILE A 66 3.61 6.95 5.18
C ILE A 66 4.17 5.52 5.10
N THR A 67 5.49 5.38 4.97
CA THR A 67 6.15 4.08 5.10
C THR A 67 6.32 3.76 6.58
N ASN A 68 6.03 2.52 7.00
CA ASN A 68 6.25 2.10 8.38
C ASN A 68 7.63 2.57 8.84
N PRO A 69 7.74 3.22 10.02
CA PRO A 69 9.04 3.57 10.55
C PRO A 69 9.86 2.28 10.61
N VAL A 70 11.02 2.31 9.94
CA VAL A 70 12.08 1.32 10.16
C VAL A 70 12.15 1.12 11.66
N ALA A 71 11.95 -0.12 12.12
CA ALA A 71 12.02 -0.44 13.54
C ALA A 71 13.26 0.26 14.10
N CYS A 72 13.08 1.13 15.09
CA CYS A 72 14.20 1.80 15.74
C CYS A 72 15.22 0.72 16.13
N PRO A 73 16.51 0.89 15.77
CA PRO A 73 17.54 -0.09 16.09
C PRO A 73 17.72 -0.30 17.60
#